data_AF-A0A7W0MXF2-F1
#
_entry.id   AF-A0A7W0MXF2-F1
#
_cell.length_a   1.000
_cell.length_b   1.000
_cell.length_c   1.000
_cell.angle_alpha   90.00
_cell.angle_beta   90.00
_cell.angle_gamma   90.00
#
_symmetry.space_group_name_H-M   'P 1'
#
loop_
_entity.id
_entity.type
_entity.pdbx_description
1 polymer ?
#
loop_
_entity_poly.entity_id
_entity_poly.type
_entity_poly.pdbx_seq_one_letter_code
_entity_poly.pdbx_strand_id
1 'polypeptide(L)'
;MAQLPASPRRRRRLVRVLVAAGVACAIVAVGLVADQDPPPESAVERSPLTPTGPVPTPIRMTPAIRREVDAVIERFVRTAVVRRDPGSAWSIASPNLRAGSTLGDWRRGDLPAHPYPASALRAIDWRVVYREPDRLGVDVMLVPKARSSAAVSVSTAELTPIGRGADRRWLVDSWAPVATLGTGAPAAPARTETSVAAPDLAYDEGKLSPRWLLVPASLGLVLVLTLGAFALRASLRARRAERLYRAHARR
;
A
#
# COMPACT_ATOMS: atom_id res chain seq x y z
N MET A 1 48.79 1.44 35.10
CA MET A 1 48.22 2.52 35.94
C MET A 1 47.52 3.52 35.04
N ALA A 2 46.19 3.42 34.87
CA ALA A 2 45.40 4.43 34.17
C ALA A 2 44.64 5.25 35.23
N GLN A 3 45.09 6.50 35.44
CA GLN A 3 44.50 7.42 36.40
C GLN A 3 43.12 7.89 35.88
N LEU A 4 42.05 7.39 36.49
CA LEU A 4 40.70 7.93 36.29
C LEU A 4 40.47 9.10 37.25
N PRO A 5 39.98 10.27 36.78
CA PRO A 5 39.86 11.46 37.63
C PRO A 5 38.79 11.30 38.72
N ALA A 6 39.24 11.46 39.97
CA ALA A 6 38.53 11.22 41.23
C ALA A 6 37.69 12.43 41.72
N SER A 7 36.73 12.92 40.94
CA SER A 7 35.86 14.05 41.36
C SER A 7 34.36 13.83 41.04
N PRO A 8 33.47 13.79 42.06
CA PRO A 8 32.02 13.60 41.87
C PRO A 8 31.34 14.71 41.07
N ARG A 9 31.86 15.94 41.17
CA ARG A 9 31.33 17.13 40.47
C ARG A 9 31.75 17.15 39.00
N ARG A 10 32.99 16.74 38.68
CA ARG A 10 33.44 16.57 37.29
C ARG A 10 32.68 15.45 36.57
N ARG A 11 32.31 14.37 37.27
CA ARG A 11 31.47 13.29 36.72
C ARG A 11 30.04 13.74 36.36
N ARG A 12 29.42 14.59 37.17
CA ARG A 12 28.09 15.14 36.85
C ARG A 12 28.16 16.10 35.66
N ARG A 13 29.23 16.90 35.56
CA ARG A 13 29.48 17.75 34.39
C ARG A 13 29.73 16.93 33.13
N LEU A 14 30.55 15.87 33.19
CA LEU A 14 30.81 14.98 32.05
C LEU A 14 29.53 14.34 31.50
N VAL A 15 28.63 13.85 32.37
CA VAL A 15 27.36 13.28 31.89
C VAL A 15 26.46 14.35 31.28
N ARG A 16 26.39 15.55 31.85
CA ARG A 16 25.61 16.66 31.26
C ARG A 16 26.20 17.12 29.92
N VAL A 17 27.53 17.15 29.80
CA VAL A 17 28.23 17.47 28.56
C VAL A 17 27.99 16.41 27.51
N LEU A 18 28.01 15.12 27.86
CA LEU A 18 27.71 14.03 26.92
C LEU A 18 26.23 14.05 26.47
N VAL A 19 25.29 14.32 27.37
CA VAL A 19 23.87 14.46 27.00
C VAL A 19 23.66 15.69 26.12
N ALA A 20 24.24 16.83 26.48
CA ALA A 20 24.16 18.04 25.66
C ALA A 20 24.80 17.85 24.29
N ALA A 21 25.95 17.16 24.21
CA ALA A 21 26.61 16.81 22.96
C ALA A 21 25.76 15.85 22.12
N GLY A 22 25.09 14.87 22.74
CA GLY A 22 24.17 13.98 22.06
C GLY A 22 22.94 14.69 21.50
N VAL A 23 22.35 15.62 22.26
CA VAL A 23 21.23 16.46 21.79
C VAL A 23 21.68 17.40 20.68
N ALA A 24 22.86 18.02 20.82
CA ALA A 24 23.41 18.87 19.77
C ALA A 24 23.70 18.08 18.49
N CYS A 25 24.27 16.88 18.58
CA CYS A 25 24.48 16.01 17.42
C CYS A 25 23.14 15.58 16.79
N ALA A 26 22.10 15.31 17.60
CA ALA A 26 20.77 14.99 17.08
C ALA A 26 20.12 16.19 16.38
N ILE A 27 20.24 17.40 16.92
CA ILE A 27 19.73 18.62 16.29
C ILE A 27 20.50 18.90 14.99
N VAL A 28 21.83 18.75 14.99
CA VAL A 28 22.65 18.90 13.78
C VAL A 28 22.32 17.81 12.76
N ALA A 29 22.09 16.57 13.17
CA ALA A 29 21.69 15.49 12.27
C ALA A 29 20.28 15.74 11.68
N VAL A 30 19.33 16.22 12.49
CA VAL A 30 17.99 16.62 12.00
C VAL A 30 18.10 17.83 11.08
N GLY A 31 18.93 18.81 11.41
CA GLY A 31 19.21 19.96 10.55
C GLY A 31 19.83 19.55 9.22
N LEU A 32 20.83 18.65 9.22
CA LEU A 32 21.45 18.11 8.00
C LEU A 32 20.51 17.21 7.19
N VAL A 33 19.47 16.65 7.80
CA VAL A 33 18.40 15.90 7.11
C VAL A 33 17.31 16.84 6.59
N ALA A 34 17.05 17.96 7.27
CA ALA A 34 16.07 18.97 6.88
C ALA A 34 16.62 19.98 5.85
N ASP A 35 17.93 20.19 5.84
CA ASP A 35 18.69 21.05 4.91
C ASP A 35 19.18 20.25 3.69
N GLN A 36 18.62 19.05 3.47
CA GLN A 36 18.75 18.43 2.17
C GLN A 36 17.82 19.20 1.25
N ASP A 37 18.40 19.95 0.31
CA ASP A 37 17.68 20.42 -0.86
C ASP A 37 16.80 19.25 -1.32
N PRO A 38 15.49 19.47 -1.53
CA PRO A 38 14.64 18.43 -2.10
C PRO A 38 15.40 17.85 -3.29
N PRO A 39 15.49 16.51 -3.43
CA PRO A 39 16.22 15.89 -4.53
C PRO A 39 15.81 16.67 -5.77
N PRO A 40 16.77 17.20 -6.58
CA PRO A 40 16.42 18.07 -7.68
C PRO A 40 15.33 17.32 -8.39
N GLU A 41 14.10 17.84 -8.28
CA GLU A 41 13.01 17.35 -9.08
C GLU A 41 13.64 17.46 -10.43
N SER A 42 13.93 16.31 -11.06
CA SER A 42 14.42 16.30 -12.42
C SER A 42 13.39 17.15 -13.09
N ALA A 43 13.80 18.39 -13.37
CA ALA A 43 13.01 19.32 -14.09
C ALA A 43 13.07 18.65 -15.45
N VAL A 44 12.17 17.68 -15.67
CA VAL A 44 11.20 17.83 -16.73
C VAL A 44 10.93 19.30 -16.69
N GLU A 45 11.63 20.01 -17.55
CA GLU A 45 11.41 21.40 -17.80
C GLU A 45 9.91 21.42 -17.99
N ARG A 46 9.19 21.83 -16.94
CA ARG A 46 7.77 22.08 -17.01
C ARG A 46 7.71 23.40 -17.77
N SER A 47 8.23 23.40 -19.01
CA SER A 47 7.55 24.06 -20.11
C SER A 47 6.10 23.85 -19.77
N PRO A 48 5.35 24.92 -19.44
CA PRO A 48 3.92 24.76 -19.26
C PRO A 48 3.49 24.04 -20.53
N LEU A 49 3.14 22.76 -20.37
CA LEU A 49 2.45 22.01 -21.40
C LEU A 49 1.11 22.72 -21.43
N THR A 50 1.08 23.88 -22.08
CA THR A 50 -0.13 24.55 -22.47
C THR A 50 -0.78 23.49 -23.33
N PRO A 51 -1.85 22.83 -22.85
CA PRO A 51 -2.46 21.76 -23.61
C PRO A 51 -2.76 22.35 -24.98
N THR A 52 -2.08 21.88 -26.03
CA THR A 52 -2.16 22.48 -27.37
C THR A 52 -3.48 22.09 -28.05
N GLY A 53 -4.49 21.76 -27.25
CA GLY A 53 -5.80 21.31 -27.66
C GLY A 53 -6.78 21.36 -26.49
N PRO A 54 -8.08 21.24 -26.77
CA PRO A 54 -9.11 21.22 -25.75
C PRO A 54 -8.85 20.07 -24.76
N VAL A 55 -8.93 20.37 -23.46
CA VAL A 55 -8.86 19.35 -22.41
C VAL A 55 -9.99 18.34 -22.65
N PRO A 56 -9.67 17.05 -22.84
CA PRO A 56 -10.68 16.03 -23.07
C PRO A 56 -11.70 16.03 -21.93
N THR A 57 -12.99 16.10 -22.28
CA THR A 57 -14.06 16.14 -21.28
C THR A 57 -14.29 14.74 -20.72
N PRO A 58 -14.30 14.56 -19.39
CA PRO A 58 -14.64 13.28 -18.77
C PRO A 58 -16.05 12.80 -19.16
N ILE A 59 -16.26 11.48 -19.12
CA ILE A 59 -17.59 10.89 -19.29
C ILE A 59 -18.59 11.52 -18.31
N ARG A 60 -19.69 12.07 -18.84
CA ARG A 60 -20.80 12.57 -18.02
C ARG A 60 -21.68 11.41 -17.57
N MET A 61 -21.93 11.29 -16.27
CA MET A 61 -22.74 10.21 -15.71
C MET A 61 -24.24 10.55 -15.82
N THR A 62 -24.83 10.35 -17.00
CA THR A 62 -26.27 10.50 -17.20
C THR A 62 -27.03 9.27 -16.67
N PRO A 63 -28.35 9.36 -16.40
CA PRO A 63 -29.14 8.18 -16.02
C PRO A 63 -29.10 7.06 -17.06
N ALA A 64 -28.98 7.39 -18.35
CA ALA A 64 -28.84 6.39 -19.42
C ALA A 64 -27.50 5.64 -19.31
N ILE A 65 -26.40 6.37 -19.15
CA ILE A 65 -25.07 5.77 -18.96
C ILE A 65 -25.02 4.93 -17.69
N ARG A 66 -25.64 5.40 -16.59
CA ARG A 66 -25.74 4.63 -15.34
C ARG A 66 -26.37 3.25 -15.60
N ARG A 67 -27.50 3.19 -16.33
CA ARG A 67 -28.18 1.92 -16.66
C ARG A 67 -27.36 1.02 -17.57
N GLU A 68 -26.66 1.59 -18.56
CA GLU A 68 -25.75 0.83 -19.44
C GLU A 68 -24.64 0.17 -18.63
N VAL A 69 -24.04 0.93 -17.71
CA VAL A 69 -22.98 0.46 -16.80
C VAL A 69 -23.51 -0.57 -15.81
N ASP A 70 -24.67 -0.33 -15.20
CA ASP A 70 -25.36 -1.28 -14.33
C ASP A 70 -25.52 -2.64 -15.03
N ALA A 71 -26.01 -2.64 -16.27
CA ALA A 71 -26.25 -3.85 -17.05
C ALA A 71 -24.95 -4.62 -17.37
N VAL A 72 -23.86 -3.93 -17.68
CA VAL A 72 -22.58 -4.58 -17.98
C VAL A 72 -21.93 -5.14 -16.73
N ILE A 73 -21.94 -4.41 -15.61
CA ILE A 73 -21.43 -4.89 -14.32
C ILE A 73 -22.24 -6.11 -13.86
N GLU A 74 -23.57 -6.02 -13.87
CA GLU A 74 -24.42 -7.11 -13.44
C GLU A 74 -24.18 -8.36 -14.30
N ARG A 75 -24.11 -8.20 -15.63
CA ARG A 75 -23.84 -9.30 -16.54
C ARG A 75 -22.46 -9.92 -16.27
N PHE A 76 -21.42 -9.10 -16.15
CA PHE A 76 -20.06 -9.59 -15.88
C PHE A 76 -19.96 -10.34 -14.56
N VAL A 77 -20.55 -9.79 -13.48
CA VAL A 77 -20.56 -10.44 -12.18
C VAL A 77 -21.29 -11.78 -12.25
N ARG A 78 -22.48 -11.83 -12.84
CA ARG A 78 -23.27 -13.08 -12.90
C ARG A 78 -22.65 -14.15 -13.77
N THR A 79 -21.92 -13.77 -14.82
CA THR A 79 -21.33 -14.70 -15.80
C THR A 79 -19.91 -15.09 -15.42
N ALA A 80 -18.99 -14.12 -15.38
CA ALA A 80 -17.58 -14.32 -15.06
C ALA A 80 -17.37 -14.52 -13.56
N VAL A 81 -17.70 -13.54 -12.71
CA VAL A 81 -17.29 -13.57 -11.30
C VAL A 81 -17.97 -14.71 -10.54
N VAL A 82 -19.25 -14.94 -10.77
CA VAL A 82 -20.03 -16.01 -10.15
C VAL A 82 -19.84 -17.38 -10.84
N ARG A 83 -19.13 -17.40 -11.99
CA ARG A 83 -18.85 -18.62 -12.78
C ARG A 83 -20.10 -19.38 -13.23
N ARG A 84 -21.23 -18.69 -13.48
CA ARG A 84 -22.47 -19.34 -13.95
C ARG A 84 -22.40 -19.74 -15.43
N ASP A 85 -21.88 -18.84 -16.26
CA ASP A 85 -21.62 -19.07 -17.68
C ASP A 85 -20.45 -18.16 -18.10
N PRO A 86 -19.22 -18.49 -17.67
CA PRO A 86 -18.09 -17.61 -17.88
C PRO A 86 -17.70 -17.47 -19.37
N GLY A 87 -18.14 -18.37 -20.25
CA GLY A 87 -17.95 -18.24 -21.69
C GLY A 87 -18.70 -17.05 -22.31
N SER A 88 -19.92 -16.74 -21.86
CA SER A 88 -20.66 -15.57 -22.37
C SER A 88 -20.08 -14.23 -21.93
N ALA A 89 -19.37 -14.22 -20.80
CA ALA A 89 -18.65 -13.05 -20.32
C ALA A 89 -17.54 -12.59 -21.27
N TRP A 90 -17.03 -13.49 -22.12
CA TRP A 90 -16.04 -13.15 -23.14
C TRP A 90 -16.50 -11.93 -23.94
N SER A 91 -17.73 -11.94 -24.46
CA SER A 91 -18.27 -10.87 -25.33
C SER A 91 -18.27 -9.47 -24.73
N ILE A 92 -18.32 -9.35 -23.40
CA ILE A 92 -18.33 -8.08 -22.66
C ILE A 92 -16.99 -7.75 -21.99
N ALA A 93 -16.00 -8.64 -22.09
CA ALA A 93 -14.62 -8.36 -21.70
C ALA A 93 -13.88 -7.62 -22.84
N SER A 94 -13.00 -6.69 -22.51
CA SER A 94 -12.14 -6.04 -23.50
C SER A 94 -11.02 -6.98 -23.97
N PRO A 95 -10.33 -6.66 -25.08
CA PRO A 95 -9.11 -7.37 -25.46
C PRO A 95 -8.05 -7.37 -24.36
N ASN A 96 -7.96 -6.31 -23.56
CA ASN A 96 -7.03 -6.20 -22.43
C ASN A 96 -7.35 -7.25 -21.36
N LEU A 97 -8.61 -7.33 -20.91
CA LEU A 97 -9.02 -8.32 -19.91
C LEU A 97 -8.88 -9.76 -20.40
N ARG A 98 -9.03 -9.99 -21.71
CA ARG A 98 -8.86 -11.32 -22.31
C ARG A 98 -7.40 -11.68 -22.55
N ALA A 99 -6.47 -10.73 -22.44
CA ALA A 99 -5.07 -10.95 -22.75
C ALA A 99 -4.51 -12.12 -21.93
N GLY A 100 -3.77 -13.01 -22.58
CA GLY A 100 -3.20 -14.20 -21.94
C GLY A 100 -4.20 -15.33 -21.65
N SER A 101 -5.44 -15.25 -22.14
CA SER A 101 -6.44 -16.32 -22.00
C SER A 101 -7.22 -16.52 -23.30
N THR A 102 -7.76 -17.72 -23.48
CA THR A 102 -8.58 -18.10 -24.64
C THR A 102 -10.05 -18.19 -24.24
N LEU A 103 -10.94 -18.18 -25.24
CA LEU A 103 -12.36 -18.46 -25.00
C LEU A 103 -12.58 -19.85 -24.35
N GLY A 104 -11.70 -20.81 -24.67
CA GLY A 104 -11.73 -22.14 -24.05
C GLY A 104 -11.46 -22.07 -22.54
N ASP A 105 -10.49 -21.26 -22.13
CA ASP A 105 -10.13 -21.04 -20.72
C ASP A 105 -11.31 -20.39 -19.98
N TRP A 106 -11.93 -19.37 -20.58
CA TRP A 106 -13.10 -18.72 -20.01
C TRP A 106 -14.28 -19.67 -19.85
N ARG A 107 -14.55 -20.54 -20.84
CA ARG A 107 -15.61 -21.55 -20.74
C ARG A 107 -15.38 -22.54 -19.60
N ARG A 108 -14.13 -22.82 -19.24
CA ARG A 108 -13.77 -23.66 -18.08
C ARG A 108 -13.76 -22.89 -16.75
N GLY A 109 -13.88 -21.57 -16.79
CA GLY A 109 -13.81 -20.70 -15.61
C GLY A 109 -12.39 -20.23 -15.25
N ASP A 110 -11.41 -20.51 -16.12
CA ASP A 110 -10.02 -20.09 -16.03
C ASP A 110 -9.89 -18.66 -16.61
N LEU A 111 -10.29 -17.65 -15.84
CA LEU A 111 -10.30 -16.26 -16.29
C LEU A 111 -9.81 -15.30 -15.20
N PRO A 112 -9.28 -14.12 -15.55
CA PRO A 112 -8.58 -13.19 -14.64
C PRO A 112 -9.53 -12.36 -13.75
N ALA A 113 -10.54 -13.00 -13.17
CA ALA A 113 -11.40 -12.41 -12.15
C ALA A 113 -11.63 -13.44 -11.04
N HIS A 114 -11.36 -13.06 -9.79
CA HIS A 114 -11.51 -13.95 -8.64
C HIS A 114 -12.96 -14.43 -8.50
N PRO A 115 -13.21 -15.73 -8.31
CA PRO A 115 -14.57 -16.26 -8.24
C PRO A 115 -15.28 -15.83 -6.96
N TYR A 116 -16.59 -15.60 -7.06
CA TYR A 116 -17.48 -15.37 -5.92
C TYR A 116 -18.55 -16.48 -5.86
N PRO A 117 -18.83 -17.10 -4.70
CA PRO A 117 -19.76 -18.23 -4.65
C PRO A 117 -21.19 -17.84 -5.08
N ALA A 118 -21.72 -18.52 -6.09
CA ALA A 118 -23.06 -18.24 -6.64
C ALA A 118 -24.18 -18.33 -5.61
N SER A 119 -24.12 -19.32 -4.74
CA SER A 119 -25.09 -19.53 -3.66
C SER A 119 -25.06 -18.41 -2.63
N ALA A 120 -23.93 -17.71 -2.50
CA ALA A 120 -23.70 -16.66 -1.53
C ALA A 120 -24.18 -15.28 -1.97
N LEU A 121 -24.20 -14.97 -3.28
CA LEU A 121 -24.49 -13.62 -3.74
C LEU A 121 -25.95 -13.21 -3.45
N ARG A 122 -26.13 -12.06 -2.79
CA ARG A 122 -27.44 -11.44 -2.53
C ARG A 122 -27.67 -10.24 -3.43
N ALA A 123 -26.71 -9.31 -3.44
CA ALA A 123 -26.81 -8.05 -4.14
C ALA A 123 -25.47 -7.64 -4.72
N ILE A 124 -25.53 -6.83 -5.77
CA ILE A 124 -24.39 -6.18 -6.41
C ILE A 124 -24.66 -4.68 -6.28
N ASP A 125 -23.70 -3.95 -5.75
CA ASP A 125 -23.74 -2.49 -5.68
C ASP A 125 -22.43 -1.92 -6.21
N TRP A 126 -22.44 -0.67 -6.67
CA TRP A 126 -21.21 -0.04 -7.16
C TRP A 126 -21.25 1.48 -7.12
N ARG A 127 -20.05 2.05 -6.99
CA ARG A 127 -19.81 3.50 -7.02
C ARG A 127 -18.76 3.87 -8.05
N VAL A 128 -18.83 5.10 -8.56
CA VAL A 128 -17.81 5.66 -9.45
C VAL A 128 -16.59 6.07 -8.62
N VAL A 129 -15.40 5.68 -9.06
CA VAL A 129 -14.12 6.08 -8.47
C VAL A 129 -13.49 7.21 -9.28
N TYR A 130 -13.44 7.06 -10.60
CA TYR A 130 -12.93 8.08 -11.49
C TYR A 130 -13.62 8.04 -12.86
N ARG A 131 -13.49 9.13 -13.60
CA ARG A 131 -14.08 9.31 -14.94
C ARG A 131 -13.05 9.95 -15.84
N GLU A 132 -12.75 9.29 -16.93
CA GLU A 132 -11.90 9.77 -18.01
C GLU A 132 -12.77 9.89 -19.28
N PRO A 133 -12.25 10.44 -20.38
CA PRO A 133 -12.99 10.51 -21.64
C PRO A 133 -13.31 9.13 -22.24
N ASP A 134 -12.45 8.15 -22.01
CA ASP A 134 -12.47 6.81 -22.61
C ASP A 134 -12.45 5.68 -21.56
N ARG A 135 -12.51 6.02 -20.27
CA ARG A 135 -12.55 5.03 -19.18
C ARG A 135 -13.41 5.47 -18.02
N LEU A 136 -14.05 4.50 -17.40
CA LEU A 136 -14.83 4.67 -16.19
C LEU A 136 -14.38 3.64 -15.15
N GLY A 137 -13.80 4.11 -14.05
CA GLY A 137 -13.46 3.26 -12.91
C GLY A 137 -14.62 3.19 -11.92
N VAL A 138 -14.98 1.97 -11.53
CA VAL A 138 -16.02 1.72 -10.53
C VAL A 138 -15.54 0.73 -9.47
N ASP A 139 -15.92 0.96 -8.22
CA ASP A 139 -15.80 -0.06 -7.18
C ASP A 139 -17.10 -0.86 -7.15
N VAL A 140 -17.00 -2.16 -7.38
CA VAL A 140 -18.11 -3.11 -7.35
C VAL A 140 -18.07 -3.89 -6.04
N MET A 141 -19.14 -3.79 -5.27
CA MET A 141 -19.34 -4.49 -4.01
C MET A 141 -20.29 -5.67 -4.20
N LEU A 142 -19.81 -6.86 -3.81
CA LEU A 142 -20.57 -8.10 -3.79
C LEU A 142 -21.03 -8.38 -2.37
N VAL A 143 -22.34 -8.36 -2.17
CA VAL A 143 -22.92 -8.50 -0.85
C VAL A 143 -23.43 -9.94 -0.65
N PRO A 144 -22.96 -10.66 0.38
CA PRO A 144 -23.39 -12.03 0.64
C PRO A 144 -24.81 -12.07 1.21
N LYS A 145 -25.48 -13.22 1.09
CA LYS A 145 -26.72 -13.53 1.84
C LYS A 145 -26.39 -13.62 3.32
N ALA A 146 -27.32 -13.23 4.18
CA ALA A 146 -27.12 -13.13 5.64
C ALA A 146 -26.67 -14.43 6.33
N ARG A 147 -26.92 -15.60 5.72
CA ARG A 147 -26.53 -16.92 6.25
C ARG A 147 -25.37 -17.59 5.47
N SER A 148 -24.72 -16.85 4.58
CA SER A 148 -23.54 -17.34 3.86
C SER A 148 -22.28 -17.09 4.69
N SER A 149 -21.29 -18.00 4.59
CA SER A 149 -19.93 -17.79 5.13
C SER A 149 -19.05 -16.92 4.23
N ALA A 150 -19.54 -16.51 3.05
CA ALA A 150 -18.80 -15.65 2.14
C ALA A 150 -18.65 -14.23 2.71
N ALA A 151 -17.48 -13.63 2.50
CA ALA A 151 -17.21 -12.25 2.84
C ALA A 151 -17.87 -11.27 1.85
N VAL A 152 -18.01 -10.01 2.27
CA VAL A 152 -18.23 -8.91 1.32
C VAL A 152 -16.95 -8.75 0.51
N SER A 153 -17.05 -8.75 -0.81
CA SER A 153 -15.91 -8.54 -1.70
C SER A 153 -16.08 -7.22 -2.43
N VAL A 154 -15.02 -6.42 -2.48
CA VAL A 154 -14.95 -5.20 -3.27
C VAL A 154 -13.87 -5.37 -4.33
N SER A 155 -14.22 -5.09 -5.58
CA SER A 155 -13.29 -5.11 -6.70
C SER A 155 -13.44 -3.84 -7.52
N THR A 156 -12.33 -3.23 -7.91
CA THR A 156 -12.34 -2.15 -8.88
C THR A 156 -12.45 -2.76 -10.27
N ALA A 157 -13.45 -2.32 -11.03
CA ALA A 157 -13.64 -2.66 -12.42
C ALA A 157 -13.41 -1.39 -13.26
N GLU A 158 -12.61 -1.52 -14.31
CA GLU A 158 -12.49 -0.47 -15.31
C GLU A 158 -13.37 -0.79 -16.50
N LEU A 159 -14.11 0.20 -16.98
CA LEU A 159 -15.01 0.07 -18.11
C LEU A 159 -14.58 0.99 -19.24
N THR A 160 -14.44 0.43 -20.43
CA THR A 160 -14.09 1.19 -21.65
C THR A 160 -15.29 1.18 -22.60
N PRO A 161 -15.78 2.36 -23.01
CA PRO A 161 -16.80 2.45 -24.04
C PRO A 161 -16.17 2.22 -25.41
N ILE A 162 -16.83 1.42 -26.25
CA ILE A 162 -16.46 1.25 -27.65
C ILE A 162 -17.67 1.53 -28.54
N GLY A 163 -17.41 2.04 -29.75
CA GLY A 163 -18.45 2.60 -30.61
C GLY A 163 -18.83 4.03 -30.20
N ARG A 164 -19.80 4.61 -30.90
CA ARG A 164 -20.26 5.99 -30.68
C ARG A 164 -21.78 6.07 -30.80
N GLY A 165 -22.38 7.08 -30.18
CA GLY A 165 -23.82 7.32 -30.27
C GLY A 165 -24.65 6.12 -29.83
N ALA A 166 -25.57 5.69 -30.68
CA ALA A 166 -26.47 4.56 -30.42
C ALA A 166 -25.75 3.18 -30.39
N ASP A 167 -24.60 3.04 -31.06
CA ASP A 167 -23.84 1.78 -31.13
C ASP A 167 -22.81 1.65 -30.00
N ARG A 168 -22.81 2.58 -29.04
CA ARG A 168 -21.91 2.53 -27.90
C ARG A 168 -22.22 1.32 -27.04
N ARG A 169 -21.19 0.54 -26.72
CA ARG A 169 -21.25 -0.56 -25.75
C ARG A 169 -20.10 -0.44 -24.76
N TRP A 170 -20.33 -0.87 -23.53
CA TRP A 170 -19.31 -0.89 -22.50
C TRP A 170 -18.68 -2.27 -22.41
N LEU A 171 -17.35 -2.31 -22.33
CA LEU A 171 -16.60 -3.52 -22.04
C LEU A 171 -15.90 -3.38 -20.69
N VAL A 172 -15.72 -4.50 -20.00
CA VAL A 172 -14.90 -4.59 -18.80
C VAL A 172 -13.44 -4.74 -19.23
N ASP A 173 -12.62 -3.75 -18.90
CA ASP A 173 -11.21 -3.68 -19.29
C ASP A 173 -10.28 -4.30 -18.25
N SER A 174 -10.60 -4.16 -16.97
CA SER A 174 -9.88 -4.79 -15.88
C SER A 174 -10.81 -5.11 -14.70
N TRP A 175 -10.37 -6.06 -13.86
CA TRP A 175 -11.07 -6.45 -12.64
C TRP A 175 -10.05 -6.79 -11.55
N ALA A 176 -9.94 -5.96 -10.53
CA ALA A 176 -8.94 -6.11 -9.47
C ALA A 176 -9.60 -6.11 -8.08
N PRO A 177 -9.32 -7.09 -7.21
CA PRO A 177 -9.81 -7.06 -5.84
C PRO A 177 -9.13 -5.93 -5.06
N VAL A 178 -9.92 -5.16 -4.29
CA VAL A 178 -9.39 -4.04 -3.47
C VAL A 178 -9.70 -4.18 -1.99
N ALA A 179 -10.77 -4.90 -1.63
CA ALA A 179 -11.06 -5.22 -0.24
C ALA A 179 -11.86 -6.52 -0.13
N THR A 180 -11.69 -7.21 0.98
CA THR A 180 -12.57 -8.29 1.41
C THR A 180 -12.90 -8.04 2.87
N LEU A 181 -14.17 -7.82 3.18
CA LEU A 181 -14.63 -7.52 4.53
C LEU A 181 -15.40 -8.74 5.05
N GLY A 182 -14.81 -9.44 6.00
CA GLY A 182 -15.37 -10.63 6.63
C GLY A 182 -14.60 -11.01 7.88
N THR A 183 -15.15 -11.95 8.66
CA THR A 183 -14.56 -12.48 9.89
C THR A 183 -13.53 -13.59 9.65
N GLY A 184 -13.12 -13.82 8.39
CA GLY A 184 -12.12 -14.81 7.99
C GLY A 184 -10.74 -14.18 7.78
N ALA A 185 -9.70 -14.95 8.02
CA ALA A 185 -8.29 -14.56 7.87
C ALA A 185 -8.02 -13.82 6.54
N PRO A 186 -7.07 -12.85 6.52
CA PRO A 186 -6.70 -12.16 5.29
C PRO A 186 -6.38 -13.19 4.21
N ALA A 187 -7.00 -13.04 3.04
CA ALA A 187 -6.61 -13.80 1.88
C ALA A 187 -5.10 -13.60 1.69
N ALA A 188 -4.34 -14.69 1.74
CA ALA A 188 -2.93 -14.65 1.43
C ALA A 188 -2.78 -13.97 0.06
N PRO A 189 -1.81 -13.07 -0.14
CA PRO A 189 -1.54 -12.54 -1.47
C PRO A 189 -1.32 -13.74 -2.38
N ALA A 190 -2.16 -13.88 -3.39
CA ALA A 190 -1.96 -14.87 -4.43
C ALA A 190 -0.54 -14.61 -4.96
N ARG A 191 0.35 -15.57 -4.77
CA ARG A 191 1.69 -15.54 -5.35
C ARG A 191 1.49 -15.77 -6.84
N THR A 192 1.29 -14.67 -7.58
CA THR A 192 1.22 -14.70 -9.03
C THR A 192 2.63 -14.95 -9.54
N GLU A 193 3.03 -16.22 -9.62
CA GLU A 193 4.14 -16.64 -10.45
C GLU A 193 3.68 -16.62 -11.91
N THR A 194 3.42 -15.42 -12.44
CA THR A 194 3.33 -15.20 -13.87
C THR A 194 4.48 -14.28 -14.25
N SER A 195 5.63 -14.90 -14.51
CA SER A 195 6.69 -14.27 -15.29
C SER A 195 6.14 -14.08 -16.71
N VAL A 196 5.56 -12.90 -16.95
CA VAL A 196 5.48 -12.34 -18.29
C VAL A 196 6.57 -11.29 -18.32
N ALA A 197 7.58 -11.48 -19.17
CA ALA A 197 8.51 -10.42 -19.50
C ALA A 197 7.69 -9.24 -20.03
N ALA A 198 7.57 -8.20 -19.20
CA ALA A 198 7.03 -6.92 -19.63
C ALA A 198 7.93 -6.39 -20.75
N PRO A 199 7.38 -5.70 -21.78
CA PRO A 199 8.23 -4.88 -22.63
C PRO A 199 8.98 -3.90 -21.73
N ASP A 200 10.29 -3.72 -21.98
CA ASP A 200 11.16 -2.77 -21.26
C ASP A 200 10.62 -1.34 -21.40
N LEU A 201 9.61 -1.03 -20.59
CA LEU A 201 9.29 0.32 -20.18
C LEU A 201 10.12 0.51 -18.92
N ALA A 202 11.28 1.16 -19.09
CA ALA A 202 12.12 1.59 -17.99
C ALA A 202 11.33 2.55 -17.10
N TYR A 203 10.56 2.01 -16.17
CA TYR A 203 10.23 2.70 -14.95
C TYR A 203 11.50 2.71 -14.14
N ASP A 204 12.08 3.89 -13.95
CA ASP A 204 13.09 4.08 -12.91
C ASP A 204 12.42 3.67 -11.59
N GLU A 205 12.76 2.47 -11.12
CA GLU A 205 12.48 2.05 -9.76
C GLU A 205 13.00 3.17 -8.86
N GLY A 206 12.09 3.89 -8.21
CA GLY A 206 12.44 4.87 -7.20
C GLY A 206 13.17 4.16 -6.06
N LYS A 207 14.50 4.02 -6.19
CA LYS A 207 15.37 3.44 -5.18
C LYS A 207 15.31 4.36 -3.97
N LEU A 208 14.45 4.01 -3.02
CA LEU A 208 14.42 4.65 -1.71
C LEU A 208 15.84 4.65 -1.15
N SER A 209 16.38 5.85 -0.92
CA SER A 209 17.77 5.97 -0.52
C SER A 209 17.98 5.20 0.80
N PRO A 210 19.01 4.33 0.91
CA PRO A 210 19.29 3.56 2.14
C PRO A 210 19.49 4.44 3.38
N ARG A 211 19.68 5.76 3.17
CA ARG A 211 19.87 6.77 4.19
C ARG A 211 18.65 6.96 5.09
N TRP A 212 17.44 6.62 4.63
CA TRP A 212 16.23 6.68 5.46
C TRP A 212 16.28 5.70 6.65
N LEU A 213 17.10 4.63 6.57
CA LEU A 213 17.32 3.69 7.68
C LEU A 213 18.12 4.29 8.84
N LEU A 214 18.86 5.38 8.60
CA LEU A 214 19.63 6.06 9.65
C LEU A 214 18.73 6.74 10.67
N VAL A 215 17.51 7.14 10.29
CA VAL A 215 16.54 7.78 11.18
C VAL A 215 16.06 6.82 12.27
N PRO A 216 15.47 5.64 11.97
CA PRO A 216 15.12 4.69 13.02
C PRO A 216 16.35 4.10 13.73
N ALA A 217 17.46 3.91 13.04
CA ALA A 217 18.69 3.38 13.65
C ALA A 217 19.28 4.34 14.70
N SER A 218 19.29 5.66 14.42
CA SER A 218 19.76 6.66 15.37
C SER A 218 18.84 6.77 16.59
N LEU A 219 17.52 6.69 16.39
CA LEU A 219 16.55 6.66 17.49
C LEU A 219 16.75 5.43 18.40
N GLY A 220 16.97 4.26 17.80
CA GLY A 220 17.28 3.03 18.53
C GLY A 220 18.60 3.12 19.31
N LEU A 221 19.64 3.69 18.71
CA LEU A 221 20.94 3.87 19.38
C LEU A 221 20.83 4.80 20.60
N VAL A 222 20.08 5.91 20.50
CA VAL A 222 19.84 6.82 21.61
C VAL A 222 19.09 6.12 22.75
N LEU A 223 18.10 5.29 22.43
CA LEU A 223 17.37 4.50 23.43
C LEU A 223 18.29 3.49 24.15
N VAL A 224 19.11 2.77 23.40
CA VAL A 224 20.06 1.79 23.97
C VAL A 224 21.10 2.48 24.86
N LEU A 225 21.63 3.63 24.44
CA LEU A 225 22.61 4.37 25.23
C LEU A 225 22.02 4.97 26.50
N THR A 226 20.77 5.44 26.46
CA THR A 226 20.08 5.97 27.66
C THR A 226 19.76 4.87 28.66
N LEU A 227 19.24 3.73 28.21
CA LEU A 227 18.99 2.55 29.05
C LEU A 227 20.29 1.97 29.61
N GLY A 228 21.34 1.85 28.79
CA GLY A 228 22.66 1.39 29.21
C GLY A 228 23.29 2.30 30.27
N ALA A 229 23.20 3.62 30.10
CA ALA A 229 23.67 4.58 31.10
C ALA A 229 22.86 4.51 32.41
N PHE A 230 21.56 4.21 32.34
CA PHE A 230 20.71 4.02 33.50
C PHE A 230 21.06 2.72 34.26
N ALA A 231 21.21 1.60 33.55
CA ALA A 231 21.62 0.31 34.10
C ALA A 231 23.03 0.36 34.70
N LEU A 232 23.97 1.06 34.06
CA LEU A 232 25.31 1.28 34.61
C LEU A 232 25.26 2.12 35.89
N ARG A 233 24.38 3.14 35.95
CA ARG A 233 24.14 3.90 37.20
C ARG A 233 23.56 3.04 38.31
N ALA A 234 22.61 2.16 38.00
CA ALA A 234 21.97 1.27 38.97
C ALA A 234 22.95 0.23 39.52
N SER A 235 23.72 -0.42 38.64
CA SER A 235 24.74 -1.41 39.04
C SER A 235 25.88 -0.80 39.84
N LEU A 236 26.32 0.41 39.50
CA LEU A 236 27.34 1.13 40.27
C LEU A 236 26.83 1.62 41.63
N ARG A 237 25.52 1.85 41.79
CA ARG A 237 24.88 2.11 43.10
C ARG A 237 24.75 0.82 43.92
N ALA A 238 24.36 -0.28 43.30
CA ALA A 238 24.25 -1.60 43.94
C ALA A 238 25.60 -2.10 44.48
N ARG A 239 26.68 -1.96 43.70
CA ARG A 239 28.05 -2.31 44.12
C ARG A 239 28.62 -1.46 45.27
N ARG A 240 27.93 -0.39 45.67
CA ARG A 240 28.28 0.40 46.87
C ARG A 240 27.54 -0.10 48.11
N ALA A 241 26.29 -0.57 47.94
CA ALA A 241 25.54 -1.19 49.03
C ALA A 241 26.19 -2.50 49.50
N GLU A 242 26.70 -3.34 48.57
CA GLU A 242 27.38 -4.59 48.92
C GLU A 242 28.65 -4.40 49.76
N ARG A 243 29.38 -3.28 49.58
CA ARG A 243 30.60 -3.01 50.36
C ARG A 243 30.30 -2.62 51.80
N LEU A 244 29.16 -1.97 52.04
CA LEU A 244 28.70 -1.63 53.38
C LEU A 244 28.16 -2.86 54.13
N TYR A 245 27.48 -3.78 53.42
CA TYR A 245 27.05 -5.06 53.99
C TYR A 245 28.21 -6.00 54.31
N ARG A 246 29.23 -6.11 53.44
CA ARG A 246 30.43 -6.93 53.74
C ARG A 246 31.29 -6.40 54.89
N ALA A 247 31.21 -5.11 55.20
CA ALA A 247 31.88 -4.52 56.36
C ALA A 247 31.20 -4.87 57.69
N HIS A 248 29.89 -5.18 57.68
CA HIS A 248 29.14 -5.61 58.86
C HIS A 248 29.18 -7.13 59.08
N ALA A 249 29.42 -7.93 58.03
CA ALA A 249 29.47 -9.40 58.11
C ALA A 249 30.83 -9.98 58.57
N ARG A 250 31.77 -9.15 59.07
CA ARG A 250 33.10 -9.56 59.58
C ARG A 250 33.39 -9.06 61.01
N ARG A 251 32.36 -8.71 61.76
CA ARG A 251 32.41 -8.58 63.22
C ARG A 251 31.53 -9.67 63.81
#